data_AF-A0A3D0ZBB5-F1
#
_entry.id   AF-A0A3D0ZBB5-F1
#
_cell.length_a   1.000
_cell.length_b   1.000
_cell.length_c   1.000
_cell.angle_alpha   90.00
_cell.angle_beta   90.00
_cell.angle_gamma   90.00
#
_symmetry.space_group_name_H-M   'P 1'
#
loop_
_entity.id
_entity.type
_entity.pdbx_description
1 polymer ?
#
loop_
_entity_poly.entity_id
_entity_poly.type
_entity_poly.pdbx_seq_one_letter_code
_entity_poly.pdbx_strand_id
1 'polypeptide(L)' 'MTIDEKLTISNEAIALKNAGDREGYERLMKTIPMPPYHAKFLKEKMGLDVLLQLGWNLSEVEAEFGSAWLSN' A
#
# COMPACT_ATOMS: atom_id res chain seq x y z
N MET A 1 2.66 11.98 -1.92
CA MET A 1 3.13 11.76 -0.55
C MET A 1 4.64 11.86 -0.54
N THR A 2 5.23 12.67 0.33
CA THR A 2 6.68 12.81 0.47
C THR A 2 7.29 11.63 1.23
N ILE A 3 8.61 11.51 1.21
CA ILE A 3 9.32 10.49 2.00
C ILE A 3 9.08 10.70 3.51
N ASP A 4 9.07 11.95 3.97
CA ASP A 4 8.87 12.29 5.38
C ASP A 4 7.45 11.91 5.85
N GLU A 5 6.43 12.16 5.03
CA GLU A 5 5.05 11.72 5.32
C GLU A 5 4.96 10.19 5.43
N LYS A 6 5.59 9.46 4.50
CA LYS A 6 5.64 7.98 4.54
C LYS A 6 6.33 7.49 5.81
N LEU A 7 7.40 8.17 6.23
CA LEU A 7 8.16 7.81 7.43
C LEU A 7 7.34 8.04 8.71
N THR A 8 6.63 9.16 8.81
CA THR A 8 5.72 9.44 9.94
C THR A 8 4.64 8.37 10.07
N ILE A 9 3.95 8.04 8.96
CA ILE A 9 2.92 6.97 8.97
C ILE A 9 3.54 5.63 9.35
N SER A 10 4.74 5.32 8.85
CA SER A 10 5.43 4.07 9.19
C SER A 10 5.77 3.98 10.68
N ASN A 11 6.23 5.07 11.28
CA ASN A 11 6.55 5.14 12.71
C ASN A 11 5.30 4.96 13.58
N GLU A 12 4.20 5.62 13.23
CA GLU A 12 2.92 5.47 13.91
C GLU A 12 2.38 4.03 13.80
N ALA A 13 2.46 3.44 12.61
CA ALA A 13 2.06 2.06 12.40
C ALA A 13 2.88 1.10 13.29
N ILE A 14 4.21 1.29 13.35
CA ILE A 14 5.08 0.48 14.19
C ILE A 14 4.71 0.62 15.68
N ALA A 15 4.36 1.83 16.14
CA ALA A 15 3.89 2.03 17.50
C ALA A 15 2.60 1.24 17.80
N LEU A 16 1.63 1.25 16.88
CA LEU A 16 0.40 0.44 16.99
C LEU A 16 0.72 -1.07 17.06
N LYS A 17 1.60 -1.54 16.18
CA LYS A 17 2.06 -2.93 16.19
C LYS A 17 2.72 -3.32 17.52
N ASN A 18 3.56 -2.46 18.07
CA ASN A 18 4.23 -2.69 19.36
C ASN A 18 3.24 -2.68 20.53
N ALA A 19 2.15 -1.92 20.43
CA ALA A 19 1.04 -1.92 21.38
C ALA A 19 0.10 -3.13 21.22
N GLY A 20 0.34 -4.00 20.23
CA GLY A 20 -0.50 -5.17 19.93
C GLY A 20 -1.68 -4.88 19.00
N ASP A 21 -1.86 -3.63 18.55
CA ASP A 21 -2.89 -3.26 17.58
C ASP A 21 -2.43 -3.55 16.15
N ARG A 22 -2.60 -4.82 15.77
CA ARG A 22 -2.26 -5.29 14.43
C ARG A 22 -3.19 -4.72 13.35
N GLU A 23 -4.47 -4.55 13.65
CA GLU A 23 -5.44 -4.00 12.69
C GLU A 23 -5.15 -2.53 12.38
N GLY A 24 -4.82 -1.75 13.41
CA GLY A 24 -4.37 -0.36 13.27
C GLY A 24 -3.08 -0.26 12.45
N TYR A 25 -2.10 -1.11 12.72
CA TYR A 25 -0.89 -1.22 11.91
C TYR A 25 -1.21 -1.48 10.43
N GLU A 26 -2.00 -2.51 10.14
CA GLU A 26 -2.34 -2.89 8.76
C GLU A 26 -3.11 -1.77 8.05
N ARG A 27 -4.00 -1.08 8.76
CA ARG A 27 -4.76 0.05 8.23
C ARG A 27 -3.86 1.22 7.86
N LEU A 28 -2.95 1.64 8.74
CA LEU A 28 -2.01 2.73 8.46
C LEU A 28 -1.06 2.36 7.31
N MET A 29 -0.52 1.14 7.30
CA MET A 29 0.41 0.73 6.25
C MET A 29 -0.24 0.76 4.85
N LYS A 30 -1.54 0.49 4.76
CA LYS A 30 -2.29 0.54 3.49
C LYS A 30 -2.53 1.94 2.96
N THR A 31 -2.40 2.99 3.78
CA THR A 31 -2.52 4.38 3.31
C THR A 31 -1.28 4.86 2.57
N ILE A 32 -0.12 4.24 2.84
CA ILE A 32 1.12 4.52 2.13
C ILE A 32 0.99 3.98 0.70
N PRO A 33 1.21 4.81 -0.33
CA PRO A 33 1.22 4.35 -1.71
C PRO A 33 2.19 3.19 -1.90
N MET A 34 1.69 2.07 -2.41
CA MET A 34 2.49 0.90 -2.68
C MET A 34 3.49 1.20 -3.80
N PRO A 35 4.78 0.85 -3.62
CA PRO A 35 5.77 1.00 -4.69
C PRO A 35 5.33 0.26 -5.97
N PRO A 36 5.40 0.89 -7.16
CA PRO A 36 4.90 0.31 -8.41
C PRO A 36 5.43 -1.09 -8.71
N TYR A 37 6.73 -1.31 -8.57
CA TYR A 37 7.34 -2.62 -8.83
C TYR A 37 6.91 -3.70 -7.83
N HIS A 38 6.59 -3.31 -6.59
CA HIS A 38 6.05 -4.23 -5.60
C HIS A 38 4.60 -4.60 -5.93
N ALA A 39 3.79 -3.61 -6.32
CA ALA A 39 2.41 -3.84 -6.77
C ALA A 39 2.36 -4.74 -8.02
N LYS A 40 3.29 -4.56 -8.96
CA LYS A 40 3.44 -5.44 -10.13
C LYS A 40 3.73 -6.89 -9.72
N PHE A 41 4.70 -7.11 -8.86
CA PHE A 41 5.02 -8.45 -8.36
C PHE A 41 3.81 -9.09 -7.64
N LEU A 42 3.10 -8.34 -6.80
CA LEU A 42 1.93 -8.86 -6.10
C LEU A 42 0.79 -9.15 -7.08
N LYS A 43 0.52 -8.27 -8.05
CA LYS A 43 -0.48 -8.53 -9.10
C LYS A 43 -0.20 -9.83 -9.85
N GLU A 44 1.06 -10.11 -10.18
CA GLU A 44 1.46 -11.38 -10.83
C GLU A 44 1.26 -12.62 -9.92
N LYS A 45 1.30 -12.46 -8.59
CA LYS A 45 1.22 -13.58 -7.64
C LYS A 45 -0.19 -13.84 -7.11
N MET A 46 -0.97 -12.79 -6.85
CA MET A 46 -2.28 -12.87 -6.21
C MET A 46 -3.41 -12.25 -7.03
N GLY A 47 -3.11 -11.58 -8.14
CA GLY A 47 -4.10 -10.87 -8.94
C GLY A 47 -4.41 -9.47 -8.42
N LEU A 48 -4.93 -8.63 -9.32
CA LEU A 48 -5.28 -7.24 -9.01
C LEU A 48 -6.47 -7.15 -8.05
N ASP A 49 -7.47 -8.02 -8.20
CA ASP A 49 -8.68 -8.02 -7.37
C ASP A 49 -8.35 -8.14 -5.88
N VAL A 50 -7.37 -8.96 -5.52
CA VAL A 50 -6.92 -9.12 -4.14
C VAL A 50 -6.30 -7.83 -3.61
N LEU A 51 -5.51 -7.13 -4.42
CA LEU A 51 -4.91 -5.85 -4.01
C LEU A 51 -5.98 -4.78 -3.75
N LEU A 52 -7.00 -4.73 -4.61
CA LEU A 52 -8.14 -3.82 -4.46
C LEU A 52 -9.01 -4.17 -3.25
N GLN A 53 -9.36 -5.45 -3.08
CA GLN A 53 -10.14 -5.93 -1.93
C GLN A 53 -9.43 -5.68 -0.59
N LEU A 54 -8.11 -5.82 -0.57
CA LEU A 54 -7.31 -5.54 0.63
C LEU A 54 -7.18 -4.04 0.93
N GLY A 55 -7.59 -3.15 0.01
CA GLY A 55 -7.62 -1.71 0.19
C GLY A 55 -6.23 -1.06 0.14
N TRP A 56 -5.30 -1.60 -0.66
CA TRP A 56 -3.99 -1.00 -0.83
C TRP A 56 -4.09 0.33 -1.60
N ASN A 57 -3.33 1.34 -1.16
CA ASN A 57 -3.18 2.57 -1.92
C ASN A 57 -2.27 2.32 -3.14
N LEU A 58 -2.85 2.38 -4.35
CA LEU A 58 -2.16 2.14 -5.63
C LEU A 58 -1.88 3.44 -6.41
N SER A 59 -1.96 4.62 -5.78
CA SER A 59 -1.83 5.91 -6.48
C SER A 59 -0.50 6.07 -7.21
N GLU A 60 0.60 5.58 -6.64
CA GLU A 60 1.92 5.60 -7.30
C GLU A 60 2.00 4.61 -8.47
N VAL A 61 1.25 3.51 -8.40
CA VAL A 61 1.17 2.51 -9.47
C VAL A 61 0.43 3.09 -10.68
N GLU A 62 -0.68 3.79 -10.43
CA GLU A 62 -1.43 4.50 -11.46
C GLU A 62 -0.60 5.61 -12.11
N ALA A 63 0.20 6.34 -11.32
CA ALA A 63 1.09 7.37 -11.85
C ALA A 63 2.21 6.80 -12.75
N GLU A 64 2.77 5.63 -12.40
CA GLU A 64 3.87 5.00 -13.14
C GLU A 64 3.38 4.22 -14.37
N PHE A 65 2.32 3.42 -14.25
CA PHE A 65 1.86 2.48 -15.29
C PHE A 65 0.57 2.92 -15.99
N GLY A 66 -0.05 4.01 -15.55
CA GLY A 66 -1.32 4.52 -16.06
C GLY A 66 -2.55 3.84 -15.48
N SER A 67 -3.71 4.50 -15.57
CA SER A 67 -4.99 4.04 -15.02
C SER A 67 -5.46 2.70 -15.61
N ALA A 68 -5.12 2.39 -16.86
CA ALA A 68 -5.42 1.11 -17.49
C ALA A 68 -4.77 -0.09 -16.76
N TRP A 69 -3.69 0.14 -15.99
CA TRP A 69 -3.07 -0.92 -15.19
C TRP A 69 -4.01 -1.44 -14.08
N LEU A 70 -4.92 -0.60 -13.60
CA LEU A 70 -5.93 -0.93 -12.59
C LEU A 70 -7.18 -1.62 -13.18
N SER A 71 -7.20 -1.91 -14.48
CA SER A 71 -8.34 -2.56 -15.14
C SER A 71 -7.93 -3.76 -16.03
N ASN A 72 -6.63 -4.03 -16.13
CA ASN A 72 -6.04 -5.18 -16.82
C ASN A 72 -5.54 -6.22 -15.81
#